data_AF-A0A7V9IDY7-F1
#
_entry.id   AF-A0A7V9IDY7-F1
#
_cell.length_a   1.000
_cell.length_b   1.000
_cell.length_c   1.000
_cell.angle_alpha   90.00
_cell.angle_beta   90.00
_cell.angle_gamma   90.00
#
_symmetry.space_group_name_H-M   'P 1'
#
loop_
_entity.id
_entity.type
_entity.pdbx_description
1 polymer ?
#
loop_
_entity_poly.entity_id
_entity_poly.type
_entity_poly.pdbx_seq_one_letter_code
_entity_poly.pdbx_strand_id
1 'polypeptide(L)' 'MTHCSNCGEGIVDEQQFCRSCGGELVVEGGRSPGTYQGLSF' A
#
# COMPACT_ATOMS: atom_id res chain seq x y z
N MET A 1 1.45 -3.92 -16.08
CA MET A 1 1.02 -4.82 -14.98
C MET A 1 2.02 -4.64 -13.87
N THR A 2 1.70 -3.77 -12.92
CA THR A 2 2.48 -3.63 -11.69
C THR A 2 2.05 -4.75 -10.74
N HIS A 3 2.99 -5.35 -10.02
CA HIS A 3 2.71 -6.45 -9.08
C HIS A 3 3.16 -6.06 -7.69
N CYS A 4 2.44 -6.53 -6.67
CA CYS A 4 2.80 -6.26 -5.29
C CYS A 4 4.10 -6.99 -4.93
N SER A 5 5.12 -6.27 -4.48
CA SER A 5 6.38 -6.87 -4.03
C SER A 5 6.25 -7.72 -2.76
N ASN A 6 5.14 -7.59 -2.03
CA ASN A 6 4.89 -8.34 -0.79
C ASN A 6 4.21 -9.69 -1.02
N CYS A 7 3.24 -9.77 -1.96
CA CYS A 7 2.46 -10.99 -2.20
C CYS A 7 2.43 -11.47 -3.66
N GLY A 8 2.85 -10.64 -4.61
CA GLY A 8 2.84 -10.94 -6.05
C GLY A 8 1.52 -10.69 -6.77
N GLU A 9 0.48 -10.21 -6.07
CA GLU A 9 -0.83 -9.88 -6.68
C GLU A 9 -0.71 -8.78 -7.74
N GLY A 10 -1.55 -8.84 -8.76
CA GLY A 10 -1.68 -7.78 -9.76
C GLY A 10 -2.22 -6.48 -9.14
N ILE A 11 -1.46 -5.41 -9.28
CA ILE A 11 -1.79 -4.07 -8.80
C ILE A 11 -2.12 -3.18 -10.00
N VAL A 12 -3.15 -2.36 -9.83
CA VAL A 12 -3.52 -1.22 -10.67
C VAL A 12 -2.78 0.03 -10.17
N ASP A 13 -2.17 0.78 -11.09
CA ASP A 13 -1.25 1.92 -10.89
C ASP A 13 -1.77 3.13 -10.07
N GLU A 14 -2.94 3.02 -9.44
CA GLU A 14 -3.54 4.08 -8.61
C GLU A 14 -3.77 3.65 -7.15
N GLN A 15 -3.27 2.47 -6.74
CA GLN A 15 -3.49 1.92 -5.42
C GLN A 15 -2.35 2.23 -4.46
N GLN A 16 -2.67 2.82 -3.31
CA GLN A 16 -1.72 3.13 -2.24
C GLN A 16 -1.39 1.91 -1.36
N PHE A 17 -2.25 0.89 -1.34
CA PHE A 17 -2.11 -0.31 -0.53
C PHE A 17 -2.61 -1.53 -1.30
N CYS A 18 -1.97 -2.67 -1.11
CA CYS A 18 -2.39 -3.93 -1.70
C CYS A 18 -3.70 -4.38 -1.04
N ARG A 19 -4.76 -4.52 -1.84
CA ARG A 19 -6.07 -5.00 -1.38
C ARG A 19 -6.05 -6.47 -0.92
N SER A 20 -5.06 -7.25 -1.35
CA SER A 20 -4.95 -8.67 -1.03
C SER A 20 -4.15 -8.94 0.25
N CYS A 21 -3.00 -8.29 0.44
CA CYS A 21 -2.16 -8.51 1.63
C CYS A 21 -2.11 -7.33 2.61
N GLY A 22 -2.61 -6.15 2.23
CA GLY A 22 -2.52 -4.93 3.04
C GLY A 22 -1.15 -4.24 3.00
N GLY A 23 -0.19 -4.75 2.22
CA GLY A 23 1.13 -4.15 2.08
C GLY A 23 1.07 -2.76 1.44
N GLU A 24 1.88 -1.83 1.94
CA GLU A 24 2.02 -0.50 1.36
C GLU A 24 2.61 -0.56 -0.05
N LEU A 25 2.03 0.21 -0.96
CA LEU A 25 2.49 0.36 -2.33
C LEU A 25 3.05 1.77 -2.45
N VAL A 26 4.34 1.88 -2.76
CA VAL A 26 4.99 3.18 -2.99
C VAL A 26 4.54 3.71 -4.35
N VAL A 27 3.35 4.32 -4.38
CA VAL A 27 2.87 5.07 -5.53
C VAL A 27 3.35 6.51 -5.39
N GLU A 28 4.19 6.97 -6.32
CA GLU A 28 4.83 8.30 -6.26
C GLU A 28 3.86 9.50 -6.37
N GLY A 29 2.54 9.28 -6.32
CA GLY A 29 1.50 10.31 -6.33
C GLY A 29 0.47 10.22 -5.20
N GLY A 30 0.58 9.27 -4.28
CA GLY A 30 -0.37 9.06 -3.18
C GLY A 30 0.23 9.46 -1.85
N ARG A 31 0.01 10.70 -1.42
CA ARG A 31 0.42 11.18 -0.09
C ARG A 31 -0.44 10.50 0.97
N SER A 32 -0.02 9.32 1.43
CA SER A 32 -0.60 8.62 2.56
C SER A 32 0.20 8.95 3.84
N PRO A 33 -0.22 9.92 4.68
CA PRO A 33 0.25 9.99 6.06
C PRO A 33 -0.43 8.89 6.87
N GLY A 34 -0.12 7.65 6.51
CA GLY A 34 -0.64 6.44 7.14
C GLY A 34 0.30 5.91 8.19
N THR A 35 1.03 6.76 8.93
CA THR A 35 1.58 6.30 10.19
C THR A 35 0.40 6.11 11.13
N TYR A 36 -0.09 4.87 11.23
CA TYR A 36 -0.82 4.39 12.39
C TYR A 36 0.17 4.45 13.57
N GLN A 37 0.49 5.65 14.04
CA GLN A 37 1.22 5.81 15.29
C GLN A 37 0.22 5.41 16.35
N GLY A 38 0.30 4.14 16.74
CA GLY A 38 -0.50 3.53 17.77
C GLY A 38 -0.56 4.48 18.95
N LEU A 39 -1.70 5.13 19.11
CA LEU A 39 -2.03 5.82 20.34
C LEU A 39 -2.41 4.70 21.30
N SER A 40 -1.39 4.15 21.97
CA SER A 40 -1.58 3.36 23.17
C SER A 40 -2.25 4.25 24.22
N PHE A 41 -3.57 4.11 24.33
CA PHE A 41 -4.32 4.49 25.52
C PHE A 41 -4.63 3.22 26.31
#